data_AF-A0A421K782-F1
#
_entry.id   AF-A0A421K782-F1
#
_cell.length_a   1.000
_cell.length_b   1.000
_cell.length_c   1.000
_cell.angle_alpha   90.00
_cell.angle_beta   90.00
_cell.angle_gamma   90.00
#
_symmetry.space_group_name_H-M   'P 1'
#
loop_
_entity.id
_entity.type
_entity.pdbx_description
1 polymer ?
#
loop_
_entity_poly.entity_id
_entity_poly.type
_entity_poly.pdbx_seq_one_letter_code
_entity_poly.pdbx_strand_id
1 'polypeptide(L)'
;MFRLLAILIMTLTLLPVSHAKTTLKIATLAPDGTSWMKQMRAAAKEIHEKSEGRVKIRFYPGGVMGNDNSVLRKIRIGQLHGGAITGGGLSSIYSDAQIYTLPFQFRNLEEVDAVRQVMDKRIIDGLQKKGFISFGLSEGGFAYLLSNSPVKTTDNMKGLKIWIPEGDKVNAEIFSKLGIAPIPLPLTDVLTGLQTGLIDTIASAPIGAIALQWHTRVNYLTQVPLAYLYATLVIKEKAFNKLTEADRDLVKQTLQSTFVKLNQQNREDNIAALSALKKQGIEFISPTEQQQQAWEQHANITLQSLRNEGVVSIQLLEEMQNLIQLQRDSNPVTKQTEEILINRRDTALKSSLNESHSLQ
;
A
#
# COMPACT_ATOMS: atom_id res chain seq x y z
N MET A 1 -11.88 -86.67 -8.28
CA MET A 1 -11.21 -86.54 -6.98
C MET A 1 -10.35 -85.27 -7.01
N PHE A 2 -10.75 -84.26 -6.22
CA PHE A 2 -9.97 -83.16 -5.60
C PHE A 2 -8.95 -82.36 -6.45
N ARG A 3 -9.25 -81.08 -6.73
CA ARG A 3 -8.73 -79.83 -6.07
C ARG A 3 -7.28 -79.50 -6.50
N LEU A 4 -6.90 -78.32 -6.97
CA LEU A 4 -7.24 -76.94 -6.60
C LEU A 4 -7.01 -75.98 -7.78
N LEU A 5 -7.94 -75.05 -7.96
CA LEU A 5 -7.82 -73.88 -8.82
C LEU A 5 -7.04 -72.80 -8.04
N ALA A 6 -5.82 -72.48 -8.46
CA ALA A 6 -5.03 -71.40 -7.87
C ALA A 6 -5.51 -70.04 -8.43
N ILE A 7 -6.39 -69.37 -7.69
CA ILE A 7 -6.78 -67.98 -7.97
C ILE A 7 -5.65 -67.08 -7.48
N LEU A 8 -4.87 -66.56 -8.42
CA LEU A 8 -3.88 -65.50 -8.16
C LEU A 8 -4.64 -64.19 -7.94
N ILE A 9 -4.96 -63.88 -6.68
CA ILE A 9 -5.50 -62.58 -6.29
C ILE A 9 -4.36 -61.57 -6.41
N MET A 10 -4.32 -60.85 -7.52
CA MET A 10 -3.46 -59.68 -7.72
C MET A 10 -4.00 -58.55 -6.84
N THR A 11 -3.53 -58.47 -5.59
CA THR A 11 -3.78 -57.34 -4.71
C THR A 11 -3.12 -56.10 -5.30
N LEU A 12 -3.91 -55.29 -6.01
CA LEU A 12 -3.54 -53.95 -6.44
C LEU A 12 -3.35 -53.11 -5.17
N THR A 13 -2.14 -53.09 -4.63
CA THR A 13 -1.77 -52.21 -3.53
C THR A 13 -1.82 -50.78 -4.06
N LEU A 14 -2.86 -50.04 -3.69
CA LEU A 14 -2.91 -48.59 -3.80
C LEU A 14 -1.76 -48.04 -2.95
N LEU A 15 -0.57 -47.91 -3.55
CA LEU A 15 0.50 -47.12 -2.94
C LEU A 15 -0.08 -45.72 -2.69
N PRO A 16 0.00 -45.19 -1.46
CA PRO A 16 -0.44 -43.84 -1.20
C PRO A 16 0.34 -42.92 -2.14
N VAL A 17 -0.36 -42.22 -3.02
CA VAL A 17 0.23 -41.21 -3.89
C VAL A 17 0.80 -40.12 -2.97
N SER A 18 2.09 -40.24 -2.65
CA SER A 18 2.82 -39.24 -1.90
C SER A 18 2.90 -38.00 -2.79
N HIS A 19 1.96 -37.08 -2.57
CA HIS A 19 1.96 -35.82 -3.28
C HIS A 19 3.20 -35.03 -2.87
N ALA A 20 3.96 -34.57 -3.86
CA ALA A 20 5.21 -33.85 -3.63
C ALA A 20 4.95 -32.59 -2.78
N LYS A 21 5.64 -32.51 -1.63
CA LYS A 21 5.59 -31.36 -0.73
C LYS A 21 6.12 -30.12 -1.45
N THR A 22 5.25 -29.13 -1.64
CA THR A 22 5.63 -27.85 -2.24
C THR A 22 5.83 -26.79 -1.17
N THR A 23 7.01 -26.16 -1.17
CA THR A 23 7.31 -25.03 -0.26
C THR A 23 7.32 -23.71 -1.02
N LEU A 24 6.40 -22.80 -0.70
CA LEU A 24 6.34 -21.43 -1.20
C LEU A 24 7.18 -20.53 -0.28
N LYS A 25 8.24 -19.91 -0.82
CA LYS A 25 9.17 -19.03 -0.09
C LYS A 25 8.74 -17.58 -0.33
N ILE A 26 8.32 -16.90 0.73
CA ILE A 26 7.72 -15.57 0.67
C ILE A 26 8.54 -14.58 1.49
N ALA A 27 9.00 -13.49 0.90
CA ALA A 27 9.66 -12.40 1.64
C ALA A 27 8.69 -11.27 1.99
N THR A 28 8.96 -10.53 3.06
CA THR A 28 8.20 -9.33 3.43
C THR A 28 9.06 -8.33 4.18
N LEU A 29 8.76 -7.04 4.00
CA LEU A 29 9.34 -5.95 4.80
C LEU A 29 8.70 -5.84 6.19
N ALA A 30 7.51 -6.41 6.39
CA ALA A 30 6.82 -6.38 7.67
C ALA A 30 7.69 -7.03 8.77
N PRO A 31 7.92 -6.34 9.91
CA PRO A 31 8.61 -6.94 11.05
C PRO A 31 7.86 -8.17 11.59
N ASP A 32 8.61 -9.14 12.12
CA ASP A 32 8.05 -10.44 12.51
C ASP A 32 6.98 -10.36 13.62
N GLY A 33 7.08 -9.36 14.51
CA GLY A 33 6.15 -9.18 15.62
C GLY A 33 4.81 -8.52 15.28
N THR A 34 4.62 -8.07 14.04
CA THR A 34 3.41 -7.32 13.61
C THR A 34 2.15 -8.18 13.62
N SER A 35 0.98 -7.55 13.78
CA SER A 35 -0.34 -8.19 13.62
C SER A 35 -0.47 -8.87 12.25
N TRP A 36 0.06 -8.23 11.21
CA TRP A 36 0.15 -8.78 9.86
C TRP A 36 0.86 -10.14 9.81
N MET A 37 2.06 -10.22 10.39
CA MET A 37 2.85 -11.46 10.40
C MET A 37 2.19 -12.58 11.22
N LYS A 38 1.51 -12.24 12.32
CA LYS A 38 0.75 -13.21 13.13
C LYS A 38 -0.37 -13.86 12.30
N GLN A 39 -1.18 -13.06 11.62
CA GLN A 39 -2.27 -13.55 10.75
C GLN A 39 -1.74 -14.38 9.58
N MET A 40 -0.67 -13.94 8.93
CA MET A 40 -0.06 -14.67 7.82
C MET A 40 0.53 -16.02 8.23
N ARG A 41 1.14 -16.10 9.42
CA ARG A 41 1.61 -17.37 9.99
C ARG A 41 0.45 -18.30 10.35
N ALA A 42 -0.64 -17.77 10.89
CA ALA A 42 -1.85 -18.55 11.17
C ALA A 42 -2.44 -19.13 9.88
N ALA A 43 -2.59 -18.32 8.84
CA ALA A 43 -3.02 -18.77 7.51
C ALA A 43 -2.10 -19.86 6.92
N ALA A 44 -0.77 -19.68 7.02
CA ALA A 44 0.18 -20.68 6.57
C ALA A 44 0.09 -22.01 7.34
N LYS A 45 -0.19 -21.95 8.65
CA LYS A 45 -0.44 -23.14 9.48
C LYS A 45 -1.72 -23.84 9.06
N GLU A 46 -2.81 -23.10 8.87
CA GLU A 46 -4.09 -23.66 8.39
C GLU A 46 -3.95 -24.34 7.03
N ILE A 47 -3.27 -23.68 6.08
CA ILE A 47 -2.98 -24.25 4.75
C ILE A 47 -2.16 -25.54 4.89
N HIS A 48 -1.17 -25.55 5.78
CA HIS A 48 -0.35 -26.74 6.00
C HIS A 48 -1.17 -27.91 6.55
N GLU A 49 -2.04 -27.65 7.53
CA GLU A 49 -2.89 -28.66 8.17
C GLU A 49 -3.95 -29.20 7.20
N LYS A 50 -4.70 -28.31 6.54
CA LYS A 50 -5.79 -28.69 5.61
C LYS A 50 -5.30 -29.33 4.32
N SER A 51 -4.05 -29.05 3.91
CA SER A 51 -3.41 -29.75 2.78
C SER A 51 -2.68 -31.03 3.20
N GLU A 52 -2.81 -31.47 4.46
CA GLU A 52 -2.12 -32.66 4.99
C GLU A 52 -0.60 -32.61 4.77
N GLY A 53 -0.05 -31.39 4.86
CA GLY A 53 1.37 -31.12 4.71
C GLY A 53 1.88 -30.96 3.27
N ARG A 54 1.02 -31.14 2.25
CA ARG A 54 1.38 -30.96 0.83
C ARG A 54 1.84 -29.54 0.51
N VAL A 55 1.23 -28.54 1.14
CA VAL A 55 1.59 -27.13 0.98
C VAL A 55 2.29 -26.62 2.24
N LYS A 56 3.43 -25.94 2.06
CA LYS A 56 4.10 -25.19 3.12
C LYS A 56 4.41 -23.78 2.64
N ILE A 57 3.98 -22.77 3.39
CA ILE A 57 4.39 -21.38 3.17
C ILE A 57 5.46 -21.02 4.19
N ARG A 58 6.61 -20.55 3.73
CA ARG A 58 7.72 -20.09 4.56
C ARG A 58 7.93 -18.60 4.35
N PHE A 59 7.74 -17.83 5.42
CA PHE A 59 7.97 -16.39 5.42
C PHE A 59 9.41 -16.04 5.81
N TYR A 60 9.92 -14.96 5.21
CA TYR A 60 11.18 -14.29 5.51
C TYR A 60 10.87 -12.82 5.83
N PRO A 61 10.61 -12.50 7.11
CA PRO A 61 10.13 -11.17 7.54
C PRO A 61 11.24 -10.16 7.74
N GLY A 62 10.85 -8.89 7.96
CA GLY A 62 11.76 -7.82 8.37
C GLY A 62 12.81 -7.42 7.34
N GLY A 63 12.57 -7.69 6.05
CA GLY A 63 13.50 -7.28 5.00
C GLY A 63 14.82 -8.06 4.97
N VAL A 64 14.93 -9.21 5.63
CA VAL A 64 16.13 -10.07 5.56
C VAL A 64 16.46 -10.57 4.15
N MET A 65 15.50 -10.47 3.23
CA MET A 65 15.66 -10.76 1.80
C MET A 65 15.87 -9.49 0.94
N GLY A 66 16.12 -8.34 1.55
CA GLY A 66 16.29 -7.04 0.89
C GLY A 66 14.97 -6.29 0.69
N ASN A 67 15.06 -5.14 0.02
CA ASN A 67 13.90 -4.30 -0.36
C ASN A 67 13.01 -4.96 -1.43
N ASP A 68 11.88 -4.33 -1.75
CA ASP A 68 10.92 -4.81 -2.75
C ASP A 68 11.60 -5.15 -4.10
N ASN A 69 12.44 -4.27 -4.62
CA ASN A 69 13.19 -4.49 -5.86
C ASN A 69 14.09 -5.75 -5.79
N SER A 70 14.77 -5.95 -4.67
CA SER A 70 15.60 -7.14 -4.44
C SER A 70 14.77 -8.41 -4.36
N VAL A 71 13.62 -8.36 -3.69
CA VAL A 71 12.67 -9.47 -3.60
C VAL A 71 12.14 -9.84 -4.99
N LEU A 72 11.73 -8.85 -5.79
CA LEU A 72 11.23 -9.10 -7.15
C LEU A 72 12.30 -9.70 -8.07
N ARG A 73 13.57 -9.28 -7.97
CA ARG A 73 14.70 -9.91 -8.67
C ARG A 73 14.89 -11.37 -8.23
N LYS A 74 14.80 -11.66 -6.93
CA LYS A 74 14.90 -13.03 -6.38
C LYS A 74 13.73 -13.91 -6.79
N ILE A 75 12.54 -13.35 -6.98
CA ILE A 75 11.40 -14.08 -7.55
C ILE A 75 11.66 -14.41 -9.03
N ARG A 76 12.21 -13.48 -9.80
CA ARG A 76 12.51 -13.68 -11.23
C ARG A 76 13.45 -14.86 -11.48
N ILE A 77 14.47 -15.03 -10.62
CA ILE A 77 15.43 -16.14 -10.71
C ILE A 77 14.98 -17.42 -9.97
N GLY A 78 13.79 -17.42 -9.37
CA GLY A 78 13.23 -18.59 -8.67
C GLY A 78 13.81 -18.87 -7.28
N GLN A 79 14.61 -17.96 -6.70
CA GLN A 79 15.10 -18.09 -5.33
C GLN A 79 13.95 -17.91 -4.31
N LEU A 80 13.03 -16.99 -4.59
CA LEU A 80 11.77 -16.79 -3.89
C LEU A 80 10.60 -17.16 -4.81
N HIS A 81 9.47 -17.55 -4.22
CA HIS A 81 8.25 -17.87 -4.96
C HIS A 81 7.24 -16.71 -4.93
N GLY A 82 7.38 -15.80 -3.97
CA GLY A 82 6.52 -14.63 -3.83
C GLY A 82 7.06 -13.64 -2.81
N GLY A 83 6.30 -12.58 -2.59
CA GLY A 83 6.59 -11.56 -1.58
C GLY A 83 5.35 -10.76 -1.22
N ALA A 84 5.30 -10.23 0.00
CA ALA A 84 4.40 -9.15 0.34
C ALA A 84 5.11 -7.83 0.01
N ILE A 85 4.61 -7.17 -1.03
CA ILE A 85 5.26 -6.03 -1.69
C ILE A 85 4.33 -4.83 -1.60
N THR A 86 4.89 -3.64 -1.41
CA THR A 86 4.13 -2.39 -1.38
C THR A 86 3.55 -2.06 -2.76
N GLY A 87 2.48 -1.27 -2.83
CA GLY A 87 1.94 -0.78 -4.10
C GLY A 87 3.00 -0.08 -4.96
N GLY A 88 3.83 0.76 -4.34
CA GLY A 88 4.97 1.42 -4.98
C GLY A 88 6.02 0.43 -5.51
N GLY A 89 6.40 -0.60 -4.73
CA GLY A 89 7.33 -1.62 -5.19
C GLY A 89 6.82 -2.44 -6.38
N LEU A 90 5.50 -2.66 -6.46
CA LEU A 90 4.85 -3.36 -7.56
C LEU A 90 4.79 -2.56 -8.87
N SER A 91 4.99 -1.23 -8.83
CA SER A 91 5.03 -0.39 -10.04
C SER A 91 6.06 -0.86 -11.07
N SER A 92 7.16 -1.47 -10.60
CA SER A 92 8.20 -2.07 -11.46
C SER A 92 7.73 -3.28 -12.28
N ILE A 93 6.59 -3.87 -11.92
CA ILE A 93 5.93 -4.99 -12.61
C ILE A 93 4.71 -4.50 -13.38
N TYR A 94 3.88 -3.71 -12.69
CA TYR A 94 2.64 -3.15 -13.18
C TYR A 94 2.55 -1.72 -12.67
N SER A 95 2.86 -0.74 -13.53
CA SER A 95 2.96 0.68 -13.21
C SER A 95 1.77 1.20 -12.38
N ASP A 96 0.57 0.79 -12.78
CA ASP A 96 -0.71 1.14 -12.19
C ASP A 96 -0.93 0.59 -10.76
N ALA A 97 -0.07 -0.30 -10.26
CA ALA A 97 -0.10 -0.70 -8.87
C ALA A 97 0.16 0.50 -7.91
N GLN A 98 0.81 1.57 -8.35
CA GLN A 98 1.04 2.74 -7.49
C GLN A 98 -0.16 3.72 -7.44
N ILE A 99 -1.30 3.39 -8.04
CA ILE A 99 -2.41 4.34 -8.22
C ILE A 99 -2.93 4.92 -6.89
N TYR A 100 -2.99 4.12 -5.82
CA TYR A 100 -3.44 4.61 -4.51
C TYR A 100 -2.39 5.42 -3.75
N THR A 101 -1.12 5.26 -4.10
CA THR A 101 -0.01 5.96 -3.46
C THR A 101 0.27 7.31 -4.12
N LEU A 102 -0.52 7.69 -5.14
CA LEU A 102 -0.46 9.02 -5.73
C LEU A 102 -0.87 10.07 -4.68
N PRO A 103 -0.07 11.14 -4.50
CA PRO A 103 -0.35 12.15 -3.50
C PRO A 103 -1.69 12.87 -3.70
N PHE A 104 -2.34 13.18 -2.58
CA PHE A 104 -3.53 14.04 -2.45
C PHE A 104 -4.76 13.61 -3.27
N GLN A 105 -4.89 12.32 -3.58
CA GLN A 105 -6.07 11.82 -4.31
C GLN A 105 -7.28 11.62 -3.37
N PHE A 106 -7.06 11.04 -2.20
CA PHE A 106 -8.10 10.68 -1.23
C PHE A 106 -8.09 11.60 -0.02
N ARG A 107 -9.27 12.01 0.46
CA ARG A 107 -9.45 12.84 1.65
C ARG A 107 -9.84 12.05 2.90
N ASN A 108 -10.51 10.93 2.73
CA ASN A 108 -11.07 10.14 3.84
C ASN A 108 -11.26 8.67 3.45
N LEU A 109 -11.60 7.83 4.43
CA LEU A 109 -11.74 6.39 4.21
C LEU A 109 -12.99 6.05 3.38
N GLU A 110 -14.01 6.90 3.37
CA GLU A 110 -15.21 6.70 2.56
C GLU A 110 -14.90 6.79 1.07
N GLU A 111 -14.07 7.75 0.64
CA GLU A 111 -13.55 7.83 -0.73
C GLU A 111 -12.71 6.59 -1.08
N VAL A 112 -11.86 6.14 -0.15
CA VAL A 112 -11.06 4.93 -0.34
C VAL A 112 -11.96 3.71 -0.52
N ASP A 113 -12.99 3.56 0.32
CA ASP A 113 -13.91 2.42 0.28
C ASP A 113 -14.68 2.35 -1.04
N ALA A 114 -15.24 3.48 -1.48
CA ALA A 114 -15.97 3.55 -2.75
C ALA A 114 -15.07 3.16 -3.94
N VAL A 115 -13.85 3.68 -3.96
CA VAL A 115 -12.90 3.43 -5.05
C VAL A 115 -12.39 2.00 -5.07
N ARG A 116 -12.06 1.45 -3.90
CA ARG A 116 -11.48 0.10 -3.78
C ARG A 116 -12.44 -1.01 -4.16
N GLN A 117 -13.76 -0.80 -4.07
CA GLN A 117 -14.77 -1.74 -4.59
C GLN A 117 -14.58 -2.07 -6.08
N VAL A 118 -14.05 -1.13 -6.86
CA VAL A 118 -13.80 -1.30 -8.30
C VAL A 118 -12.32 -1.54 -8.57
N MET A 119 -11.48 -0.70 -7.98
CA MET A 119 -10.08 -0.54 -8.40
C MET A 119 -9.15 -1.65 -7.84
N ASP A 120 -9.49 -2.29 -6.71
CA ASP A 120 -8.72 -3.42 -6.19
C ASP A 120 -8.68 -4.54 -7.25
N LYS A 121 -9.82 -4.82 -7.91
CA LYS A 121 -9.90 -5.83 -8.98
C LYS A 121 -9.04 -5.45 -10.18
N ARG A 122 -9.01 -4.18 -10.60
CA ARG A 122 -8.16 -3.70 -11.70
C ARG A 122 -6.69 -3.97 -11.43
N ILE A 123 -6.24 -3.68 -10.21
CA ILE A 123 -4.86 -3.90 -9.77
C ILE A 123 -4.53 -5.39 -9.76
N ILE A 124 -5.39 -6.21 -9.14
CA ILE A 124 -5.20 -7.66 -9.04
C ILE A 124 -5.14 -8.31 -10.43
N ASP A 125 -6.07 -7.98 -11.33
CA ASP A 125 -6.10 -8.49 -12.70
C ASP A 125 -4.85 -8.04 -13.48
N GLY A 126 -4.39 -6.79 -13.28
CA GLY A 126 -3.17 -6.26 -13.88
C GLY A 126 -1.92 -7.05 -13.45
N LEU A 127 -1.78 -7.33 -12.15
CA LEU A 127 -0.71 -8.18 -11.61
C LEU A 127 -0.78 -9.61 -12.17
N GLN A 128 -1.99 -10.17 -12.28
CA GLN A 128 -2.20 -11.51 -12.84
C GLN A 128 -1.75 -11.58 -14.30
N LYS A 129 -2.06 -10.57 -15.12
CA LYS A 129 -1.56 -10.47 -16.51
C LYS A 129 -0.03 -10.40 -16.60
N LYS A 130 0.66 -10.00 -15.53
CA LYS A 130 2.12 -10.01 -15.40
C LYS A 130 2.67 -11.31 -14.76
N GLY A 131 1.81 -12.30 -14.59
CA GLY A 131 2.12 -13.63 -14.05
C GLY A 131 2.37 -13.63 -12.55
N PHE A 132 1.65 -12.78 -11.81
CA PHE A 132 1.66 -12.73 -10.35
C PHE A 132 0.24 -12.86 -9.80
N ILE A 133 0.04 -13.85 -8.92
CA ILE A 133 -1.24 -14.08 -8.27
C ILE A 133 -1.26 -13.28 -6.97
N SER A 134 -2.26 -12.43 -6.82
CA SER A 134 -2.59 -11.71 -5.58
C SER A 134 -3.83 -12.33 -4.94
N PHE A 135 -3.93 -12.24 -3.61
CA PHE A 135 -5.02 -12.77 -2.81
C PHE A 135 -5.89 -11.69 -2.17
N GLY A 136 -5.68 -10.44 -2.58
CA GLY A 136 -6.29 -9.25 -1.98
C GLY A 136 -5.25 -8.18 -1.68
N LEU A 137 -5.73 -6.96 -1.45
CA LEU A 137 -4.89 -5.84 -1.02
C LEU A 137 -5.02 -5.66 0.49
N SER A 138 -3.89 -5.49 1.16
CA SER A 138 -3.80 -5.20 2.60
C SER A 138 -3.63 -3.69 2.80
N GLU A 139 -4.49 -3.11 3.62
CA GLU A 139 -4.47 -1.68 3.94
C GLU A 139 -3.24 -1.32 4.77
N GLY A 140 -2.45 -0.36 4.30
CA GLY A 140 -1.48 0.34 5.15
C GLY A 140 -2.13 1.51 5.89
N GLY A 141 -3.12 2.15 5.26
CA GLY A 141 -3.80 3.34 5.77
C GLY A 141 -3.24 4.63 5.14
N PHE A 142 -3.77 5.77 5.57
CA PHE A 142 -3.28 7.07 5.12
C PHE A 142 -1.85 7.32 5.61
N ALA A 143 -0.98 7.69 4.68
CA ALA A 143 0.29 8.31 4.99
C ALA A 143 0.07 9.75 5.44
N TYR A 144 0.75 10.12 6.53
CA TYR A 144 0.86 11.50 6.98
C TYR A 144 2.33 11.92 6.90
N LEU A 145 2.56 13.22 6.78
CA LEU A 145 3.90 13.78 6.89
C LEU A 145 4.30 13.77 8.37
N LEU A 146 5.36 13.04 8.73
CA LEU A 146 5.98 13.13 10.05
C LEU A 146 7.37 13.75 9.90
N SER A 147 7.71 14.68 10.79
CA SER A 147 8.94 15.47 10.66
C SER A 147 9.47 15.99 11.99
N ASN A 148 10.70 16.50 11.98
CA ASN A 148 11.31 17.17 13.14
C ASN A 148 10.98 18.67 13.25
N SER A 149 10.29 19.24 12.27
CA SER A 149 9.86 20.65 12.26
C SER A 149 8.36 20.75 11.96
N PRO A 150 7.61 21.72 12.53
CA PRO A 150 6.19 21.83 12.26
C PRO A 150 5.91 22.27 10.82
N VAL A 151 5.06 21.53 10.10
CA VAL A 151 4.68 21.84 8.71
C VAL A 151 3.22 22.30 8.65
N LYS A 152 3.02 23.62 8.60
CA LYS A 152 1.72 24.28 8.46
C LYS A 152 1.51 24.87 7.07
N THR A 153 2.57 25.37 6.45
CA THR A 153 2.53 26.05 5.15
C THR A 153 3.47 25.40 4.13
N THR A 154 3.33 25.75 2.85
CA THR A 154 4.30 25.39 1.81
C THR A 154 5.71 25.93 2.11
N ASP A 155 5.83 27.10 2.74
CA ASP A 155 7.14 27.62 3.12
C ASP A 155 7.83 26.79 4.21
N ASN A 156 7.06 26.17 5.12
CA ASN A 156 7.62 25.26 6.12
C ASN A 156 8.18 23.96 5.52
N MET A 157 7.78 23.62 4.29
CA MET A 157 8.28 22.46 3.57
C MET A 157 9.69 22.68 2.99
N LYS A 158 10.08 23.95 2.77
CA LYS A 158 11.36 24.30 2.14
C LYS A 158 12.54 23.83 2.99
N GLY A 159 13.42 23.05 2.37
CA GLY A 159 14.66 22.58 3.01
C GLY A 159 14.50 21.35 3.90
N LEU A 160 13.28 20.82 4.07
CA LEU A 160 13.07 19.51 4.67
C LEU A 160 13.67 18.42 3.77
N LYS A 161 14.14 17.33 4.39
CA LYS A 161 14.72 16.17 3.70
C LYS A 161 13.82 14.97 3.91
N ILE A 162 12.95 14.72 2.93
CA ILE A 162 11.98 13.63 3.00
C ILE A 162 12.56 12.34 2.43
N TRP A 163 12.35 11.25 3.16
CA TRP A 163 12.59 9.93 2.59
C TRP A 163 11.61 9.61 1.45
N ILE A 164 12.16 9.07 0.36
CA ILE A 164 11.38 8.37 -0.67
C ILE A 164 11.96 6.96 -0.90
N PRO A 165 11.13 5.97 -1.27
CA PRO A 165 11.65 4.68 -1.72
C PRO A 165 12.56 4.81 -2.95
N GLU A 166 13.59 3.96 -3.04
CA GLU A 166 14.45 3.92 -4.23
C GLU A 166 13.65 3.64 -5.50
N GLY A 167 13.83 4.50 -6.50
CA GLY A 167 13.16 4.38 -7.80
C GLY A 167 11.77 5.01 -7.86
N ASP A 168 11.29 5.62 -6.76
CA ASP A 168 10.02 6.36 -6.72
C ASP A 168 10.17 7.76 -7.31
N LYS A 169 10.27 7.82 -8.64
CA LYS A 169 10.45 9.08 -9.38
C LYS A 169 9.27 10.05 -9.22
N VAL A 170 8.07 9.50 -9.02
CA VAL A 170 6.83 10.27 -8.92
C VAL A 170 6.84 11.11 -7.66
N ASN A 171 7.08 10.46 -6.52
CA ASN A 171 7.17 11.17 -5.25
C ASN A 171 8.41 12.07 -5.20
N ALA A 172 9.53 11.67 -5.84
CA ALA A 172 10.69 12.55 -5.97
C ALA A 172 10.32 13.90 -6.63
N GLU A 173 9.66 13.85 -7.78
CA GLU A 173 9.26 15.06 -8.51
C GLU A 173 8.22 15.89 -7.74
N ILE A 174 7.21 15.24 -7.17
CA ILE A 174 6.16 15.91 -6.40
C ILE A 174 6.76 16.64 -5.19
N PHE A 175 7.57 15.96 -4.38
CA PHE A 175 8.19 16.59 -3.21
C PHE A 175 9.17 17.69 -3.60
N SER A 176 9.97 17.50 -4.66
CA SER A 176 10.86 18.54 -5.17
C SER A 176 10.09 19.80 -5.59
N LYS A 177 8.94 19.66 -6.26
CA LYS A 177 8.07 20.80 -6.63
C LYS A 177 7.38 21.45 -5.43
N LEU A 178 7.16 20.70 -4.35
CA LEU A 178 6.70 21.24 -3.06
C LEU A 178 7.82 21.87 -2.23
N GLY A 179 9.07 21.89 -2.73
CA GLY A 179 10.23 22.49 -2.06
C GLY A 179 10.89 21.60 -1.01
N ILE A 180 10.45 20.35 -0.89
CA ILE A 180 11.03 19.34 0.00
C ILE A 180 12.11 18.59 -0.79
N ALA A 181 13.31 18.42 -0.22
CA ALA A 181 14.39 17.65 -0.84
C ALA A 181 14.12 16.13 -0.69
N PRO A 182 13.86 15.39 -1.78
CA PRO A 182 13.66 13.94 -1.70
C PRO A 182 14.99 13.20 -1.57
N ILE A 183 15.11 12.31 -0.59
CA ILE A 183 16.28 11.47 -0.35
C ILE A 183 15.90 10.00 -0.56
N PRO A 184 16.37 9.36 -1.65
CA PRO A 184 16.07 7.95 -1.91
C PRO A 184 16.86 7.04 -0.99
N LEU A 185 16.16 6.20 -0.22
CA LEU A 185 16.77 5.17 0.63
C LEU A 185 15.95 3.87 0.58
N PRO A 186 16.59 2.70 0.76
CA PRO A 186 15.89 1.48 1.11
C PRO A 186 15.06 1.67 2.39
N LEU A 187 13.87 1.07 2.46
CA LEU A 187 13.02 1.14 3.66
C LEU A 187 13.74 0.71 4.93
N THR A 188 14.67 -0.25 4.82
CA THR A 188 15.48 -0.77 5.93
C THR A 188 16.41 0.28 6.54
N ASP A 189 16.76 1.32 5.79
CA ASP A 189 17.78 2.31 6.15
C ASP A 189 17.14 3.60 6.70
N VAL A 190 15.81 3.72 6.65
CA VAL A 190 15.07 4.92 7.05
C VAL A 190 15.27 5.25 8.52
N LEU A 191 15.24 4.28 9.43
CA LEU A 191 15.45 4.55 10.85
C LEU A 191 16.85 5.13 11.10
N THR A 192 17.87 4.55 10.46
CA THR A 192 19.24 5.07 10.54
C THR A 192 19.36 6.44 9.87
N GLY A 193 18.69 6.65 8.74
CA GLY A 193 18.62 7.95 8.09
C GLY A 193 18.04 9.05 9.00
N LEU A 194 16.97 8.73 9.74
CA LEU A 194 16.38 9.63 10.74
C LEU A 194 17.32 9.85 11.94
N GLN A 195 18.00 8.80 12.41
CA GLN A 195 18.95 8.90 13.53
C GLN A 195 20.17 9.77 13.22
N THR A 196 20.68 9.68 11.98
CA THR A 196 21.85 10.44 11.53
C THR A 196 21.50 11.84 11.03
N GLY A 197 20.22 12.14 10.84
CA GLY A 197 19.76 13.39 10.25
C GLY A 197 19.98 13.48 8.74
N LEU A 198 20.30 12.37 8.06
CA LEU A 198 20.31 12.29 6.59
C LEU A 198 18.93 12.66 6.03
N ILE A 199 17.88 12.20 6.70
CA ILE A 199 16.48 12.60 6.50
C ILE A 199 15.92 13.12 7.82
N ASP A 200 14.96 14.04 7.72
CA ASP A 200 14.27 14.61 8.88
C ASP A 200 12.74 14.50 8.76
N THR A 201 12.27 13.96 7.64
CA THR A 201 10.87 13.91 7.26
C THR A 201 10.56 12.56 6.59
N ILE A 202 9.39 12.00 6.89
CA ILE A 202 8.87 10.77 6.29
C ILE A 202 7.40 10.94 5.94
N ALA A 203 6.94 10.19 4.93
CA ALA A 203 5.52 9.96 4.67
C ALA A 203 5.18 8.53 5.08
N SER A 204 4.39 8.34 6.14
CA SER A 204 4.08 6.99 6.64
C SER A 204 2.69 6.93 7.26
N ALA A 205 2.07 5.75 7.15
CA ALA A 205 0.91 5.43 7.98
C ALA A 205 1.33 5.30 9.46
N PRO A 206 0.47 5.67 10.42
CA PRO A 206 0.74 5.59 11.85
C PRO A 206 1.19 4.20 12.32
N ILE A 207 0.54 3.12 11.85
CA ILE A 207 0.96 1.75 12.19
C ILE A 207 2.38 1.44 11.73
N GLY A 208 2.78 1.94 10.56
CA GLY A 208 4.11 1.75 9.99
C GLY A 208 5.16 2.51 10.79
N ALA A 209 4.88 3.77 11.14
CA ALA A 209 5.77 4.61 11.93
C ALA A 209 6.04 4.02 13.33
N ILE A 210 5.05 3.34 13.92
CA ILE A 210 5.23 2.59 15.18
C ILE A 210 6.00 1.30 14.95
N ALA A 211 5.55 0.44 14.03
CA ALA A 211 6.16 -0.87 13.80
C ALA A 211 7.65 -0.79 13.43
N LEU A 212 8.04 0.26 12.71
CA LEU A 212 9.43 0.51 12.27
C LEU A 212 10.19 1.47 13.21
N GLN A 213 9.58 1.88 14.33
CA GLN A 213 10.15 2.77 15.33
C GLN A 213 10.56 4.17 14.81
N TRP A 214 10.09 4.56 13.63
CA TRP A 214 10.39 5.86 13.03
C TRP A 214 9.87 7.04 13.86
N HIS A 215 8.74 6.84 14.54
CA HIS A 215 8.17 7.84 15.46
C HIS A 215 9.13 8.29 16.57
N THR A 216 10.17 7.51 16.91
CA THR A 216 11.15 7.88 17.94
C THR A 216 12.13 8.97 17.49
N ARG A 217 12.07 9.39 16.22
CA ARG A 217 13.03 10.33 15.59
C ARG A 217 12.35 11.48 14.86
N VAL A 218 11.07 11.69 15.11
CA VAL A 218 10.24 12.78 14.58
C VAL A 218 9.43 13.38 15.73
N ASN A 219 9.03 14.63 15.61
CA ASN A 219 8.33 15.35 16.68
C ASN A 219 6.91 15.76 16.28
N TYR A 220 6.64 15.87 14.98
CA TYR A 220 5.38 16.40 14.45
C TYR A 220 4.72 15.41 13.50
N LEU A 221 3.39 15.40 13.49
CA LEU A 221 2.58 14.76 12.47
C LEU A 221 1.64 15.82 11.87
N THR A 222 1.74 16.07 10.58
CA THR A 222 0.82 16.96 9.86
C THR A 222 -0.43 16.17 9.46
N GLN A 223 -1.60 16.58 10.00
CA GLN A 223 -2.89 15.90 9.87
C GLN A 223 -3.55 16.11 8.51
N VAL A 224 -2.78 15.94 7.44
CA VAL A 224 -3.28 15.99 6.06
C VAL A 224 -2.98 14.64 5.42
N PRO A 225 -4.01 13.89 5.00
CA PRO A 225 -3.84 12.65 4.25
C PRO A 225 -3.02 12.91 2.99
N LEU A 226 -1.81 12.37 2.95
CA LEU A 226 -0.89 12.60 1.85
C LEU A 226 -1.09 11.59 0.73
N ALA A 227 -1.20 10.31 1.07
CA ALA A 227 -1.43 9.22 0.12
C ALA A 227 -2.05 8.02 0.85
N TYR A 228 -2.66 7.10 0.11
CA TYR A 228 -3.19 5.88 0.71
C TYR A 228 -2.26 4.69 0.45
N LEU A 229 -1.64 4.19 1.52
CA LEU A 229 -0.67 3.11 1.43
C LEU A 229 -1.37 1.76 1.47
N TYR A 230 -0.88 0.84 0.65
CA TYR A 230 -1.29 -0.56 0.67
C TYR A 230 -0.13 -1.47 0.26
N ALA A 231 -0.27 -2.75 0.58
CA ALA A 231 0.61 -3.81 0.11
C ALA A 231 -0.21 -5.02 -0.33
N THR A 232 0.39 -5.94 -1.07
CA THR A 232 -0.25 -7.22 -1.36
C THR A 232 0.77 -8.36 -1.39
N LEU A 233 0.29 -9.56 -1.01
CA LEU A 233 1.04 -10.79 -1.17
C LEU A 233 0.89 -11.25 -2.62
N VAL A 234 1.99 -11.26 -3.36
CA VAL A 234 2.07 -11.82 -4.71
C VAL A 234 2.86 -13.11 -4.72
N ILE A 235 2.39 -14.09 -5.49
CA ILE A 235 3.12 -15.34 -5.77
C ILE A 235 3.27 -15.46 -7.28
N LYS A 236 4.47 -15.83 -7.76
CA LYS A 236 4.71 -16.05 -9.18
C LYS A 236 3.82 -17.19 -9.66
N GLU A 237 3.02 -16.93 -10.69
CA GLU A 237 2.02 -17.87 -11.21
C GLU A 237 2.63 -19.24 -11.53
N LYS A 238 3.80 -19.27 -12.18
CA LYS A 238 4.54 -20.51 -12.47
C LYS A 238 4.85 -21.35 -11.22
N ALA A 239 5.15 -20.71 -10.08
CA ALA A 239 5.41 -21.42 -8.83
C ALA A 239 4.09 -21.91 -8.19
N PHE A 240 3.04 -21.09 -8.26
CA PHE A 240 1.72 -21.43 -7.73
C PHE A 240 1.05 -22.58 -8.50
N ASN A 241 1.23 -22.62 -9.82
CA ASN A 241 0.67 -23.66 -10.69
C ASN A 241 1.31 -25.05 -10.50
N LYS A 242 2.35 -25.17 -9.67
CA LYS A 242 2.90 -26.47 -9.24
C LYS A 242 2.03 -27.16 -8.19
N LEU A 243 1.16 -26.41 -7.52
CA LEU A 243 0.17 -26.98 -6.58
C LEU A 243 -0.95 -27.68 -7.37
N THR A 244 -1.58 -28.68 -6.74
CA THR A 244 -2.82 -29.28 -7.27
C THR A 244 -3.94 -28.24 -7.31
N GLU A 245 -4.98 -28.47 -8.09
CA GLU A 245 -6.14 -27.55 -8.15
C GLU A 245 -6.78 -27.35 -6.77
N ALA A 246 -7.05 -28.44 -6.06
CA ALA A 246 -7.59 -28.40 -4.70
C ALA A 246 -6.69 -27.62 -3.73
N ASP A 247 -5.36 -27.81 -3.79
CA ASP A 247 -4.43 -27.07 -2.94
C ASP A 247 -4.33 -25.58 -3.34
N ARG A 248 -4.46 -25.24 -4.62
CA ARG A 248 -4.52 -23.84 -5.07
C ARG A 248 -5.76 -23.15 -4.53
N ASP A 249 -6.91 -23.81 -4.58
CA ASP A 249 -8.17 -23.24 -4.12
C ASP A 249 -8.19 -23.08 -2.60
N LEU A 250 -7.66 -24.06 -1.86
CA LEU A 250 -7.42 -23.94 -0.42
C LEU A 250 -6.56 -22.70 -0.10
N VAL A 251 -5.42 -22.52 -0.78
CA VAL A 251 -4.55 -21.36 -0.55
C VAL A 251 -5.25 -20.06 -0.89
N LYS A 252 -5.97 -19.99 -2.01
CA LYS A 252 -6.73 -18.79 -2.41
C LYS A 252 -7.76 -18.41 -1.35
N GLN A 253 -8.62 -19.34 -0.95
CA GLN A 253 -9.70 -19.09 0.00
C GLN A 253 -9.16 -18.68 1.37
N THR A 254 -8.17 -19.40 1.90
CA THR A 254 -7.58 -19.07 3.21
C THR A 254 -6.91 -17.70 3.19
N LEU A 255 -6.12 -17.38 2.15
CA LEU A 255 -5.46 -16.08 2.08
C LEU A 255 -6.46 -14.94 1.84
N GLN A 256 -7.44 -15.09 0.95
CA GLN A 256 -8.48 -14.08 0.72
C GLN A 256 -9.25 -13.74 2.01
N SER A 257 -9.69 -14.77 2.75
CA SER A 257 -10.33 -14.56 4.05
C SER A 257 -9.41 -13.85 5.06
N THR A 258 -8.11 -14.17 5.02
CA THR A 258 -7.10 -13.51 5.87
C THR A 258 -6.93 -12.03 5.52
N PHE A 259 -6.93 -11.66 4.24
CA PHE A 259 -6.85 -10.27 3.81
C PHE A 259 -8.04 -9.43 4.27
N VAL A 260 -9.26 -9.99 4.26
CA VAL A 260 -10.45 -9.32 4.80
C VAL A 260 -10.27 -8.99 6.29
N LYS A 261 -9.85 -9.98 7.09
CA LYS A 261 -9.58 -9.79 8.52
C LYS A 261 -8.46 -8.79 8.77
N LEU A 262 -7.41 -8.82 7.96
CA LEU A 262 -6.30 -7.87 8.05
C LEU A 262 -6.74 -6.44 7.80
N ASN A 263 -7.59 -6.19 6.81
CA ASN A 263 -8.03 -4.83 6.50
C ASN A 263 -8.83 -4.23 7.65
N GLN A 264 -9.73 -5.00 8.24
CA GLN A 264 -10.46 -4.57 9.45
C GLN A 264 -9.48 -4.24 10.59
N GLN A 265 -8.57 -5.17 10.90
CA GLN A 265 -7.59 -4.98 11.98
C GLN A 265 -6.67 -3.77 11.72
N ASN A 266 -6.21 -3.57 10.49
CA ASN A 266 -5.28 -2.49 10.15
C ASN A 266 -5.92 -1.11 10.33
N ARG A 267 -7.24 -0.97 10.15
CA ARG A 267 -7.96 0.28 10.45
C ARG A 267 -7.99 0.55 11.95
N GLU A 268 -8.35 -0.46 12.73
CA GLU A 268 -8.34 -0.38 14.20
C GLU A 268 -6.94 -0.05 14.74
N ASP A 269 -5.92 -0.74 14.21
CA ASP A 269 -4.52 -0.53 14.56
C ASP A 269 -4.05 0.89 14.19
N ASN A 270 -4.50 1.47 13.07
CA ASN A 270 -4.18 2.86 12.70
C ASN A 270 -4.77 3.90 13.65
N ILE A 271 -6.01 3.70 14.10
CA ILE A 271 -6.65 4.56 15.10
C ILE A 271 -5.90 4.48 16.44
N ALA A 272 -5.57 3.25 16.87
CA ALA A 272 -4.78 3.01 18.06
C ALA A 272 -3.37 3.63 17.94
N ALA A 273 -2.74 3.52 16.76
CA ALA A 273 -1.43 4.08 16.50
C ALA A 273 -1.42 5.62 16.56
N LEU A 274 -2.41 6.31 15.98
CA LEU A 274 -2.53 7.77 16.12
C LEU A 274 -2.62 8.19 17.60
N SER A 275 -3.43 7.47 18.38
CA SER A 275 -3.57 7.72 19.81
C SER A 275 -2.26 7.48 20.56
N ALA A 276 -1.51 6.45 20.19
CA ALA A 276 -0.21 6.14 20.78
C ALA A 276 0.84 7.20 20.42
N LEU A 277 0.92 7.64 19.17
CA LEU A 277 1.83 8.71 18.73
C LEU A 277 1.61 9.99 19.55
N LYS A 278 0.34 10.41 19.71
CA LYS A 278 0.01 11.59 20.52
C LYS A 278 0.41 11.42 21.99
N LYS A 279 0.16 10.24 22.58
CA LYS A 279 0.56 9.92 23.96
C LYS A 279 2.09 9.90 24.15
N GLN A 280 2.84 9.58 23.11
CA GLN A 280 4.30 9.59 23.10
C GLN A 280 4.90 10.97 22.82
N GLY A 281 4.08 12.01 22.75
CA GLY A 281 4.53 13.40 22.62
C GLY A 281 4.66 13.92 21.20
N ILE A 282 4.23 13.16 20.18
CA ILE A 282 4.12 13.69 18.82
C ILE A 282 3.06 14.80 18.79
N GLU A 283 3.46 15.99 18.35
CA GLU A 283 2.56 17.12 18.19
C GLU A 283 1.82 17.04 16.86
N PHE A 284 0.50 17.18 16.91
CA PHE A 284 -0.35 17.07 15.74
C PHE A 284 -0.63 18.46 15.18
N ILE A 285 -0.26 18.65 13.91
CA ILE A 285 -0.33 19.93 13.22
C ILE A 285 -1.44 19.88 12.18
N SER A 286 -2.35 20.85 12.22
CA SER A 286 -3.46 20.96 11.26
C SER A 286 -3.31 22.24 10.44
N PRO A 287 -2.87 22.13 9.17
CA PRO A 287 -2.92 23.24 8.21
C PRO A 287 -4.35 23.70 7.97
N THR A 288 -4.54 24.97 7.60
CA THR A 288 -5.84 25.50 7.20
C THR A 288 -6.33 24.85 5.91
N GLU A 289 -7.64 24.85 5.66
CA GLU A 289 -8.20 24.32 4.41
C GLU A 289 -7.58 24.96 3.16
N GLN A 290 -7.32 26.27 3.20
CA GLN A 290 -6.66 26.98 2.11
C GLN A 290 -5.24 26.45 1.84
N GLN A 291 -4.48 26.14 2.91
CA GLN A 291 -3.13 25.57 2.78
C GLN A 291 -3.20 24.15 2.22
N GLN A 292 -4.14 23.34 2.68
CA GLN A 292 -4.36 21.98 2.17
C GLN A 292 -4.72 22.01 0.68
N GLN A 293 -5.66 22.86 0.27
CA GLN A 293 -6.05 23.03 -1.13
C GLN A 293 -4.89 23.47 -2.01
N ALA A 294 -4.03 24.38 -1.51
CA ALA A 294 -2.83 24.79 -2.25
C ALA A 294 -1.88 23.60 -2.49
N TRP A 295 -1.73 22.70 -1.51
CA TRP A 295 -0.91 21.48 -1.65
C TRP A 295 -1.54 20.50 -2.65
N GLU A 296 -2.86 20.25 -2.54
CA GLU A 296 -3.62 19.42 -3.47
C GLU A 296 -3.46 19.92 -4.91
N GLN A 297 -3.56 21.24 -5.14
CA GLN A 297 -3.42 21.84 -6.47
C GLN A 297 -2.02 21.65 -7.06
N HIS A 298 -0.95 21.90 -6.28
CA HIS A 298 0.42 21.71 -6.74
C HIS A 298 0.71 20.24 -7.08
N ALA A 299 0.23 19.32 -6.25
CA ALA A 299 0.37 17.90 -6.49
C ALA A 299 -0.39 17.47 -7.76
N ASN A 300 -1.62 17.94 -7.95
CA ASN A 300 -2.42 17.64 -9.13
C ASN A 300 -1.78 18.19 -10.42
N ILE A 301 -1.28 19.43 -10.42
CA ILE A 301 -0.55 19.99 -11.58
C ILE A 301 0.68 19.12 -11.91
N THR A 302 1.43 18.70 -10.88
CA THR A 302 2.59 17.84 -11.07
C THR A 302 2.20 16.48 -11.63
N LEU A 303 1.16 15.85 -11.08
CA LEU A 303 0.64 14.58 -11.57
C LEU A 303 0.18 14.68 -13.03
N GLN A 304 -0.47 15.79 -13.42
CA GLN A 304 -0.85 16.05 -14.80
C GLN A 304 0.38 16.16 -15.71
N SER A 305 1.47 16.82 -15.27
CA SER A 305 2.72 16.85 -16.05
C SER A 305 3.34 15.46 -16.22
N LEU A 306 3.23 14.61 -15.20
CA LEU A 306 3.77 13.24 -15.20
C LEU A 306 2.87 12.23 -15.96
N ARG A 307 1.62 12.57 -16.29
CA ARG A 307 0.73 11.70 -17.10
C ARG A 307 1.38 11.32 -18.43
N ASN A 308 2.11 12.25 -19.03
CA ASN A 308 2.77 12.04 -20.32
C ASN A 308 4.02 11.14 -20.23
N GLU A 309 4.50 10.84 -19.03
CA GLU A 309 5.68 10.02 -18.78
C GLU A 309 5.34 8.53 -18.57
N GLY A 310 4.05 8.16 -18.64
CA GLY A 310 3.60 6.77 -18.53
C GLY A 310 3.75 6.16 -17.13
N VAL A 311 3.83 7.02 -16.11
CA VAL A 311 3.93 6.63 -14.69
C VAL A 311 2.73 5.80 -14.22
N VAL A 312 1.54 6.20 -14.63
CA VAL A 312 0.28 5.46 -14.47
C VAL A 312 -0.54 5.65 -15.73
N SER A 313 -1.37 4.66 -16.04
CA SER A 313 -2.36 4.72 -17.10
C SER A 313 -3.29 5.90 -16.87
N ILE A 314 -3.39 6.77 -17.88
CA ILE A 314 -4.32 7.90 -17.88
C ILE A 314 -5.75 7.40 -17.66
N GLN A 315 -6.13 6.32 -18.35
CA GLN A 315 -7.46 5.72 -18.23
C GLN A 315 -7.76 5.28 -16.79
N LEU A 316 -6.80 4.63 -16.13
CA LEU A 316 -7.01 4.12 -14.78
C LEU A 316 -7.05 5.26 -13.75
N LEU A 317 -6.23 6.30 -13.96
CA LEU A 317 -6.26 7.51 -13.15
C LEU A 317 -7.60 8.24 -13.28
N GLU A 318 -8.13 8.38 -14.50
CA GLU A 318 -9.44 9.00 -14.74
C GLU A 318 -10.59 8.16 -14.16
N GLU A 319 -10.56 6.83 -14.29
CA GLU A 319 -11.53 5.94 -13.65
C GLU A 319 -11.52 6.14 -12.12
N MET A 320 -10.34 6.19 -11.49
CA MET A 320 -10.22 6.46 -10.05
C MET A 320 -10.77 7.84 -9.68
N GLN A 321 -10.38 8.89 -10.40
CA GLN A 321 -10.82 10.26 -10.12
C GLN A 321 -12.33 10.43 -10.30
N ASN A 322 -12.93 9.76 -11.28
CA ASN A 322 -14.37 9.74 -11.47
C ASN A 322 -15.09 9.04 -10.31
N LEU A 323 -14.58 7.91 -9.83
CA LEU A 323 -15.14 7.22 -8.66
C LEU A 323 -15.07 8.08 -7.40
N ILE A 324 -13.95 8.80 -7.21
CA ILE A 324 -13.81 9.78 -6.12
C ILE A 324 -14.85 10.89 -6.27
N GLN A 325 -14.99 11.49 -7.45
CA GLN A 325 -15.95 12.58 -7.66
C GLN A 325 -17.39 12.11 -7.45
N LEU A 326 -17.75 10.93 -7.93
CA LEU A 326 -19.07 10.33 -7.68
C LEU A 326 -19.35 10.17 -6.18
N GLN A 327 -18.36 9.74 -5.40
CA GLN A 327 -18.48 9.64 -3.94
C GLN A 327 -18.65 11.02 -3.28
N ARG A 328 -17.94 12.05 -3.77
CA ARG A 328 -18.08 13.44 -3.28
C ARG A 328 -19.47 13.99 -3.58
N ASP A 329 -19.97 13.78 -4.78
CA ASP A 329 -21.28 14.26 -5.24
C ASP A 329 -22.44 13.55 -4.54
N SER A 330 -22.26 12.31 -4.10
CA SER A 330 -23.29 11.52 -3.42
C SER A 330 -23.33 11.73 -1.90
N ASN A 331 -22.32 12.39 -1.32
CA ASN A 331 -22.25 12.65 0.12
C ASN A 331 -22.65 14.10 0.46
N PRO A 332 -23.79 14.34 1.14
CA PRO A 332 -24.34 15.69 1.35
C PRO A 332 -23.41 16.62 2.14
N VAL A 333 -22.56 16.09 3.02
CA VAL A 333 -21.55 16.89 3.76
C VAL A 333 -20.48 17.43 2.82
N THR A 334 -20.08 16.65 1.80
CA THR A 334 -19.06 17.08 0.83
C THR A 334 -19.66 18.08 -0.17
N LYS A 335 -20.89 17.86 -0.62
CA LYS A 335 -21.66 18.82 -1.43
C LYS A 335 -21.82 20.18 -0.76
N GLN A 336 -22.17 20.22 0.52
CA GLN A 336 -22.37 21.48 1.24
C GLN A 336 -21.05 22.25 1.40
N THR A 337 -19.93 21.55 1.68
CA THR A 337 -18.60 22.18 1.72
C THR A 337 -18.19 22.70 0.34
N GLU A 338 -18.41 21.95 -0.74
CA GLU A 338 -18.07 22.39 -2.11
C GLU A 338 -18.95 23.55 -2.60
N GLU A 339 -20.25 23.56 -2.31
CA GLU A 339 -21.15 24.68 -2.64
C GLU A 339 -20.80 25.96 -1.86
N ILE A 340 -20.43 25.84 -0.59
CA ILE A 340 -19.95 26.99 0.21
C ILE A 340 -18.64 27.54 -0.39
N LEU A 341 -17.76 26.66 -0.89
CA LEU A 341 -16.48 27.05 -1.50
C LEU A 341 -16.65 27.72 -2.86
N ILE A 342 -17.55 27.23 -3.71
CA ILE A 342 -17.89 27.86 -4.99
C ILE A 342 -18.47 29.26 -4.74
N ASN A 343 -19.41 29.38 -3.80
CA ASN A 343 -20.01 30.67 -3.46
C ASN A 343 -19.01 31.68 -2.88
N ARG A 344 -18.05 31.23 -2.05
CA ARG A 344 -16.98 32.09 -1.51
C ARG A 344 -15.99 32.54 -2.59
N ARG A 345 -15.67 31.66 -3.55
CA ARG A 345 -14.80 31.97 -4.69
C ARG A 345 -15.43 33.03 -5.59
N ASP A 346 -16.72 32.91 -5.88
CA ASP A 346 -17.45 33.90 -6.68
C ASP A 346 -17.58 35.24 -5.96
N THR A 347 -17.67 35.23 -4.63
CA THR A 347 -17.71 36.45 -3.82
C THR A 347 -16.34 37.16 -3.80
N ALA A 348 -15.23 36.42 -3.67
CA ALA A 348 -13.87 36.98 -3.67
C ALA A 348 -13.43 37.49 -5.06
N LEU A 349 -13.88 36.84 -6.14
CA LEU A 349 -13.68 37.33 -7.50
C LEU A 349 -14.46 38.63 -7.75
N LYS A 350 -15.69 38.73 -7.25
CA LYS A 350 -16.50 39.97 -7.36
C LYS A 350 -15.94 41.12 -6.53
N SER A 351 -15.38 40.85 -5.35
CA SER A 351 -14.76 41.90 -4.52
C SER A 351 -13.47 42.45 -5.14
N SER A 352 -12.61 41.57 -5.68
CA SER A 352 -11.37 41.99 -6.35
C SER A 352 -11.62 42.76 -7.66
N LEU A 353 -12.69 42.45 -8.40
CA LEU A 353 -13.11 43.23 -9.57
C LEU A 353 -13.63 44.62 -9.19
N ASN A 354 -14.38 44.75 -8.09
CA ASN A 354 -14.90 46.05 -7.64
C ASN A 354 -13.81 46.99 -7.09
N GLU A 355 -12.76 46.46 -6.44
CA GLU A 355 -11.61 47.26 -5.98
C GLU A 355 -10.73 47.75 -7.15
N SER A 356 -10.72 47.03 -8.28
CA SER A 356 -10.00 47.47 -9.48
C SER A 356 -10.68 48.61 -10.25
N HIS A 357 -11.99 48.80 -10.04
CA HIS A 357 -12.79 49.86 -10.67
C HIS A 357 -12.91 51.13 -9.83
N SER A 358 -12.52 51.12 -8.56
CA SER A 358 -12.50 52.32 -7.69
C SER A 358 -11.15 53.05 -7.67
N LEU A 359 -10.16 52.55 -8.43
CA LEU A 359 -8.81 53.11 -8.56
C LEU A 359 -8.50 53.68 -9.96
N GLN A 360 -9.53 53.87 -10.80
CA GLN A 360 -9.49 54.68 -12.03
C GLN A 360 -10.44 55.85 -11.89
#